data_AF-A0A815L0T5-F1
#
_entry.id   AF-A0A815L0T5-F1
#
_cell.length_a   1.000
_cell.length_b   1.000
_cell.length_c   1.000
_cell.angle_alpha   90.00
_cell.angle_beta   90.00
_cell.angle_gamma   90.00
#
_symmetry.space_group_name_H-M   'P 1'
#
loop_
_entity.id
_entity.type
_entity.pdbx_description
1 polymer ?
#
loop_
_entity_poly.entity_id
_entity_poly.type
_entity_poly.pdbx_seq_one_letter_code
_entity_poly.pdbx_strand_id
1 'polypeptide(L)'
;GSILDFPFSIIASNPHFLDADSIVLSAVEGMHPDDAIHRSFADSEQTTGIIMNGFRRLQYNINVINDSSMRFYDRDSSLLIN
;
A
#
# COMPACT_ATOMS: atom_id res chain seq x y z
N GLY A 1 8.24 -8.31 -23.55
CA GLY A 1 7.11 -8.18 -22.63
C GLY A 1 7.66 -8.08 -21.25
N SER A 2 7.84 -6.85 -20.77
CA SER A 2 8.26 -6.62 -19.40
C SER A 2 7.03 -6.25 -18.58
N ILE A 3 7.08 -6.51 -17.29
CA ILE A 3 6.09 -6.10 -16.28
C ILE A 3 5.77 -4.59 -16.28
N LEU A 4 6.48 -3.78 -17.09
CA LEU A 4 6.25 -2.33 -17.27
C LEU A 4 5.18 -1.98 -18.32
N ASP A 5 4.64 -2.94 -19.08
CA ASP A 5 3.66 -2.67 -20.16
C ASP A 5 2.19 -2.77 -19.69
N PHE A 6 1.92 -2.87 -18.39
CA PHE A 6 0.55 -2.93 -17.86
C PHE A 6 0.05 -1.52 -17.48
N PRO A 7 -1.23 -1.18 -17.76
CA PRO A 7 -1.81 0.15 -17.52
C PRO A 7 -2.06 0.46 -16.03
N PHE A 8 -1.39 -0.24 -15.12
CA PHE A 8 -1.52 -0.08 -13.69
C PHE A 8 -0.16 -0.14 -13.01
N SER A 9 -0.02 0.52 -11.87
CA SER A 9 1.18 0.48 -11.04
C SER A 9 0.87 -0.12 -9.68
N ILE A 10 1.74 -1.02 -9.20
CA ILE A 10 1.64 -1.57 -7.84
C ILE A 10 2.39 -0.65 -6.89
N ILE A 11 1.73 -0.21 -5.83
CA ILE A 11 2.25 0.70 -4.81
C ILE A 11 2.22 0.01 -3.45
N ALA A 12 3.36 0.01 -2.76
CA ALA A 12 3.47 -0.51 -1.41
C ALA A 12 3.14 0.58 -0.37
N SER A 13 2.43 0.21 0.69
CA SER A 13 2.18 1.05 1.86
C SER A 13 2.20 0.22 3.15
N ASN A 14 2.19 0.88 4.30
CA ASN A 14 1.76 0.21 5.53
C ASN A 14 0.26 -0.13 5.43
N PRO A 15 -0.21 -1.14 6.18
CA PRO A 15 -1.63 -1.48 6.25
C PRO A 15 -2.50 -0.27 6.64
N HIS A 16 -3.67 -0.18 6.02
CA HIS A 16 -4.62 0.93 6.17
C HIS A 16 -3.99 2.32 5.97
N PHE A 17 -2.96 2.39 5.13
CA PHE A 17 -2.18 3.61 4.87
C PHE A 17 -1.60 4.26 6.15
N LEU A 18 -1.24 3.46 7.15
CA LEU A 18 -0.57 3.97 8.36
C LEU A 18 0.68 4.79 7.98
N ASP A 19 0.85 5.97 8.60
CA ASP A 19 1.91 6.96 8.32
C ASP A 19 1.85 7.64 6.93
N ALA A 20 0.80 7.41 6.12
CA ALA A 20 0.62 8.11 4.85
C ALA A 20 0.03 9.52 5.01
N ASP A 21 0.11 10.33 3.94
CA ASP A 21 -0.54 11.64 3.90
C ASP A 21 -2.08 11.53 4.05
N SER A 22 -2.68 12.51 4.72
CA SER A 22 -4.13 12.60 4.94
C SER A 22 -4.97 12.52 3.66
N ILE A 23 -4.45 13.00 2.52
CA ILE A 23 -5.12 12.92 1.23
C ILE A 23 -5.27 11.46 0.78
N VAL A 24 -4.25 10.62 1.02
CA VAL A 24 -4.28 9.18 0.69
C VAL A 24 -5.24 8.46 1.63
N LEU A 25 -5.21 8.79 2.92
CA LEU A 25 -6.06 8.16 3.92
C LEU A 25 -7.56 8.42 3.67
N SER A 26 -7.91 9.63 3.19
CA SER A 26 -9.29 10.01 2.91
C SER A 26 -9.79 9.57 1.53
N ALA A 27 -8.90 9.08 0.65
CA ALA A 27 -9.27 8.65 -0.70
C ALA A 27 -10.02 7.30 -0.75
N VAL A 28 -9.94 6.50 0.32
CA VAL A 28 -10.54 5.16 0.39
C VAL A 28 -11.36 5.03 1.66
N GLU A 29 -12.65 4.74 1.52
CA GLU A 29 -13.52 4.45 2.66
C GLU A 29 -13.09 3.17 3.38
N GLY A 30 -13.20 3.16 4.71
CA GLY A 30 -12.89 1.97 5.53
C GLY A 30 -11.43 1.86 5.98
N MET A 31 -10.59 2.86 5.71
CA MET A 31 -9.22 2.91 6.21
C MET A 31 -9.18 3.37 7.67
N HIS A 32 -8.64 2.52 8.55
CA HIS A 32 -8.56 2.73 10.00
C HIS A 32 -7.14 2.40 10.47
N PRO A 33 -6.15 3.29 10.23
CA PRO A 33 -4.77 3.05 10.66
C PRO A 33 -4.69 2.95 12.18
N ASP A 34 -3.90 2.00 12.67
CA ASP A 34 -3.73 1.69 14.09
C ASP A 34 -2.29 1.19 14.28
N ASP A 35 -1.50 1.92 15.05
CA ASP A 35 -0.10 1.59 15.30
C ASP A 35 0.11 0.20 15.89
N ALA A 36 -0.78 -0.28 16.78
CA ALA A 36 -0.61 -1.55 17.47
C ALA A 36 -0.63 -2.74 16.49
N ILE A 37 -1.47 -2.65 15.45
CA ILE A 37 -1.72 -3.76 14.53
C ILE A 37 -1.22 -3.51 13.10
N HIS A 38 -0.90 -2.28 12.72
CA HIS A 38 -0.47 -1.95 11.35
C HIS A 38 0.99 -1.54 11.23
N ARG A 39 1.67 -1.16 12.32
CA ARG A 39 3.10 -0.84 12.28
C ARG A 39 3.93 -2.10 11.97
N SER A 40 5.04 -1.93 11.27
CA SER A 40 6.11 -2.95 11.20
C SER A 40 7.20 -2.59 12.20
N PHE A 41 7.80 -3.58 12.85
CA PHE A 41 8.97 -3.37 13.70
C PHE A 41 9.96 -4.53 13.60
N ALA A 42 11.20 -4.24 13.97
CA ALA A 42 12.26 -5.23 14.12
C ALA A 42 13.13 -4.84 15.32
N ASP A 43 13.07 -5.63 16.38
CA ASP A 43 13.93 -5.49 17.55
C ASP A 43 15.22 -6.27 17.29
N SER A 44 16.34 -5.56 17.18
CA SER A 44 17.65 -6.14 16.90
C SER A 44 18.56 -6.14 18.12
N GLU A 45 19.34 -7.20 18.31
CA GLU A 45 20.48 -7.18 19.23
C GLU A 45 21.53 -6.19 18.70
N GLN A 46 22.02 -5.30 19.57
CA GLN A 46 22.76 -4.09 19.17
C GLN A 46 24.13 -4.39 18.55
N THR A 47 24.80 -5.47 18.98
CA THR A 47 26.19 -5.78 18.59
C THR A 47 26.26 -6.54 17.27
N THR A 48 25.41 -7.54 17.11
CA THR A 48 25.37 -8.48 15.98
C THR A 48 24.39 -8.06 14.89
N GLY A 49 23.40 -7.20 15.22
CA GLY A 49 22.33 -6.80 14.31
C GLY A 49 21.30 -7.90 14.06
N ILE A 50 21.37 -9.03 14.78
CA ILE A 50 20.41 -10.12 14.63
C ILE A 50 19.04 -9.66 15.13
N ILE A 51 18.00 -9.87 14.32
CA ILE A 51 16.62 -9.59 14.71
C ILE A 51 16.15 -10.67 15.68
N MET A 52 15.82 -10.25 16.90
CA MET A 52 15.36 -11.14 17.97
C MET A 52 13.83 -11.24 17.99
N ASN A 53 13.15 -10.20 17.55
CA ASN A 53 11.69 -10.12 17.48
C ASN A 53 11.29 -9.13 16.38
N GLY A 54 10.15 -9.36 15.73
CA GLY A 54 9.67 -8.44 14.70
C GLY A 54 8.56 -9.03 13.87
N PHE A 55 7.82 -8.13 13.24
CA PHE A 55 6.91 -8.46 12.15
C PHE A 55 7.02 -7.42 11.06
N ARG A 56 6.89 -7.90 9.82
CA ARG A 56 6.77 -7.07 8.63
C ARG A 56 5.32 -7.12 8.16
N ARG A 57 4.70 -5.95 8.09
CA ARG A 57 3.33 -5.75 7.58
C ARG A 57 3.40 -4.86 6.36
N LEU A 58 2.69 -5.26 5.31
CA LEU A 58 2.74 -4.59 4.02
C LEU A 58 1.37 -4.68 3.37
N GLN A 59 0.95 -3.58 2.75
CA GLN A 59 -0.22 -3.51 1.89
C GLN A 59 0.24 -3.21 0.47
N TYR A 60 -0.35 -3.88 -0.51
CA TYR A 60 -0.15 -3.62 -1.91
C TYR A 60 -1.40 -2.98 -2.47
N ASN A 61 -1.24 -1.87 -3.17
CA ASN A 61 -2.31 -1.09 -3.76
C ASN A 61 -2.09 -1.03 -5.26
N ILE A 62 -3.17 -0.99 -6.02
CA ILE A 62 -3.10 -0.81 -7.47
C ILE A 62 -3.55 0.60 -7.80
N ASN A 63 -2.64 1.40 -8.38
CA ASN A 63 -3.01 2.66 -8.99
C ASN A 63 -3.50 2.41 -10.41
N VAL A 64 -4.79 2.67 -10.62
CA VAL A 64 -5.45 2.54 -11.91
C VAL A 64 -5.52 3.91 -12.56
N ILE A 65 -4.86 4.06 -13.71
CA ILE A 65 -4.92 5.28 -14.52
C ILE A 65 -6.03 5.08 -15.54
N ASN A 66 -6.92 6.07 -15.67
CA ASN A 66 -7.98 6.02 -16.68
C ASN A 66 -7.38 6.20 -18.08
N ASP A 67 -7.13 5.09 -18.76
CA ASP A 67 -6.70 5.04 -20.15
C ASP A 67 -7.88 4.61 -21.04
N SER A 68 -8.06 5.29 -22.18
CA SER A 68 -9.17 5.05 -23.12
C SER A 68 -9.18 3.63 -23.72
N SER A 69 -8.05 2.92 -23.67
CA SER A 69 -7.92 1.52 -24.06
C SER A 69 -8.35 0.53 -22.97
N MET A 70 -8.42 0.96 -21.70
CA MET A 70 -8.84 0.14 -20.56
C MET A 70 -10.36 0.22 -20.36
N ARG A 71 -11.11 -0.28 -21.36
CA ARG A 71 -12.60 -0.21 -21.43
C ARG A 71 -13.36 -0.92 -20.29
N PHE A 72 -12.68 -1.59 -19.37
CA PHE A 72 -13.29 -2.28 -18.25
C PHE A 72 -13.48 -1.41 -17.00
N TYR A 73 -12.88 -0.22 -16.93
CA TYR A 73 -13.03 0.72 -15.82
C TYR A 73 -13.90 1.91 -16.25
N ASP A 74 -15.18 1.91 -15.85
CA ASP A 74 -16.11 2.98 -16.18
C ASP A 74 -15.99 4.14 -15.17
N ARG A 75 -15.48 5.25 -15.72
CA ARG A 75 -15.52 6.70 -15.39
C ARG A 75 -15.73 7.31 -14.01
N ASP A 76 -15.97 6.59 -12.91
CA ASP A 76 -16.17 7.25 -11.62
C ASP A 76 -15.37 6.59 -10.50
N SER A 77 -14.49 7.39 -9.88
CA SER A 77 -13.56 7.03 -8.80
C SER A 77 -12.25 6.35 -9.24
N SER A 78 -11.13 7.08 -9.12
CA SER A 78 -9.79 6.49 -9.03
C SER A 78 -9.74 5.57 -7.82
N LEU A 79 -9.98 4.28 -8.05
CA LEU A 79 -10.06 3.27 -7.01
C LEU A 79 -8.66 2.72 -6.73
N LEU A 80 -8.15 2.95 -5.53
CA LEU A 80 -7.12 2.09 -4.96
C LEU A 80 -7.83 0.82 -4.50
N ILE A 81 -7.72 -0.25 -5.29
CA ILE A 81 -8.26 -1.56 -4.93
C ILE A 81 -7.31 -2.20 -3.91
N ASN A 82 -7.85 -2.59 -2.76
CA ASN A 82 -7.16 -3.22 -1.63
C ASN A 82 -7.45 -4.73 -1.60
#